data_AF-A0A0C9YTR9-F1
#
_entry.id   AF-A0A0C9YTR9-F1
#
_cell.length_a   1.000
_cell.length_b   1.000
_cell.length_c   1.000
_cell.angle_alpha   90.00
_cell.angle_beta   90.00
_cell.angle_gamma   90.00
#
_symmetry.space_group_name_H-M   'P 1'
#
loop_
_entity.id
_entity.type
_entity.pdbx_description
1 polymer ?
#
loop_
_entity_poly.entity_id
_entity_poly.type
_entity_poly.pdbx_seq_one_letter_code
_entity_poly.pdbx_strand_id
1 'polypeptide(L)' 'INCLVVGDTRNHIFTVDLAGTQKVSHLKDAIKEKKKPYFDNVPADHLEIFRTSFPNDGELEDKL' A
#
# COMPACT_ATOMS: atom_id res chain seq x y z
N ILE A 1 -7.90 -3.32 -1.24
CA ILE A 1 -7.21 -2.19 -0.58
C ILE A 1 -6.33 -1.52 -1.60
N ASN A 2 -6.41 -0.20 -1.80
CA ASN A 2 -5.53 0.52 -2.73
C ASN A 2 -4.28 1.01 -1.99
N CYS A 3 -3.11 0.84 -2.59
CA CYS A 3 -1.82 1.17 -2.03
C CYS A 3 -1.02 2.03 -3.02
N LEU A 4 -0.21 2.94 -2.48
CA LEU A 4 0.72 3.78 -3.23
C LEU A 4 2.08 3.75 -2.52
N VAL A 5 3.16 3.67 -3.29
CA VAL A 5 4.51 3.80 -2.74
C VAL A 5 4.81 5.29 -2.58
N VAL A 6 5.35 5.67 -1.43
CA VAL A 6 5.73 7.07 -1.17
C VAL A 6 6.74 7.54 -2.22
N GLY A 7 6.48 8.71 -2.82
CA GLY A 7 7.29 9.26 -3.91
C GLY A 7 6.86 8.80 -5.31
N ASP A 8 5.86 7.94 -5.40
CA ASP A 8 5.30 7.47 -6.66
C ASP A 8 4.06 8.28 -7.09
N THR A 9 3.62 8.12 -8.34
CA THR A 9 2.46 8.82 -8.91
C THR A 9 1.18 8.01 -8.79
N ARG A 10 0.01 8.68 -8.89
CA ARG A 10 -1.31 8.01 -8.83
C ARG A 10 -1.50 6.92 -9.87
N ASN A 11 -0.83 7.03 -11.03
CA ASN A 11 -0.89 6.03 -12.08
C ASN A 11 -0.27 4.69 -11.66
N HIS A 12 0.50 4.66 -10.58
CA HIS A 12 1.14 3.47 -10.04
C HIS A 12 0.47 2.95 -8.76
N ILE A 13 -0.72 3.47 -8.43
CA ILE A 13 -1.60 2.87 -7.42
C ILE A 13 -1.86 1.42 -7.81
N PHE A 14 -1.79 0.54 -6.82
CA PHE A 14 -2.02 -0.89 -6.99
C PHE A 14 -2.97 -1.41 -5.93
N THR A 15 -3.77 -2.40 -6.32
CA THR A 15 -4.76 -3.01 -5.43
C THR A 15 -4.22 -4.31 -4.85
N VAL A 16 -4.38 -4.46 -3.54
CA VAL A 16 -4.13 -5.67 -2.76
C VAL A 16 -5.48 -6.22 -2.29
N ASP A 17 -5.72 -7.48 -2.61
CA ASP A 17 -6.90 -8.21 -2.18
C ASP A 17 -6.63 -8.84 -0.81
N LEU A 18 -7.37 -8.40 0.20
CA LEU A 18 -7.21 -8.84 1.58
C LEU A 18 -8.59 -8.79 2.25
N ALA A 19 -8.91 -9.80 3.06
CA ALA A 19 -10.15 -9.76 3.83
C ALA A 19 -10.02 -8.68 4.93
N GLY A 20 -11.09 -7.91 5.16
CA GLY A 20 -11.06 -6.80 6.12
C GLY A 20 -10.80 -7.21 7.59
N THR A 21 -10.88 -8.50 7.89
CA THR A 21 -10.57 -9.09 9.21
C THR A 21 -9.08 -9.44 9.37
N GLN A 22 -8.28 -9.37 8.31
CA GLN A 22 -6.87 -9.75 8.36
C GLN A 22 -6.03 -8.66 9.03
N LYS A 23 -5.00 -9.12 9.76
CA LYS A 23 -4.01 -8.28 10.43
C LYS A 23 -3.13 -7.51 9.43
N VAL A 24 -2.56 -6.40 9.89
CA VAL A 24 -1.62 -5.55 9.12
C VAL A 24 -0.38 -6.34 8.66
N SER A 25 0.05 -7.37 9.39
CA SER A 25 1.16 -8.25 8.95
C SER A 25 0.85 -8.92 7.61
N HIS A 26 -0.35 -9.46 7.43
CA HIS A 26 -0.75 -10.06 6.15
C HIS A 26 -0.85 -9.02 5.03
N LEU A 27 -1.22 -7.76 5.36
CA LEU A 27 -1.18 -6.68 4.39
C LEU A 27 0.25 -6.41 3.91
N LYS A 28 1.24 -6.37 4.82
CA LYS A 28 2.65 -6.19 4.49
C LYS A 28 3.16 -7.31 3.57
N ASP A 29 2.82 -8.55 3.88
CA ASP A 29 3.18 -9.72 3.05
C ASP A 29 2.56 -9.63 1.65
N ALA A 30 1.26 -9.30 1.58
CA ALA A 30 0.54 -9.19 0.32
C ALA A 30 1.04 -8.02 -0.55
N ILE A 31 1.45 -6.90 0.06
CA ILE A 31 2.11 -5.79 -0.64
C ILE A 31 3.43 -6.25 -1.25
N LYS A 32 4.27 -6.95 -0.49
CA LYS A 32 5.55 -7.48 -1.00
C LYS A 32 5.33 -8.41 -2.19
N GLU A 33 4.41 -9.36 -2.07
CA GLU A 33 4.10 -10.30 -3.15
C GLU A 33 3.65 -9.57 -4.42
N LYS A 34 2.76 -8.58 -4.27
CA LYS A 34 2.21 -7.82 -5.40
C LYS A 34 3.24 -6.95 -6.11
N LYS A 35 4.26 -6.46 -5.39
CA LYS A 35 5.28 -5.54 -5.90
C LYS A 35 6.63 -6.20 -6.17
N LYS A 36 6.73 -7.53 -6.18
CA LYS A 36 7.98 -8.19 -6.58
C LYS A 36 8.46 -7.67 -7.95
N PRO A 37 9.77 -7.42 -8.12
CA PRO A 37 10.84 -7.63 -7.15
C PRO A 37 11.15 -6.40 -6.26
N TYR A 38 10.35 -5.33 -6.36
CA TYR A 38 10.65 -4.00 -5.81
C TYR A 38 11.01 -4.00 -4.32
N PHE A 39 10.36 -4.82 -3.51
CA PHE A 39 10.59 -4.92 -2.07
C PHE A 39 11.30 -6.22 -1.63
N ASP A 40 11.87 -7.01 -2.55
CA ASP A 40 12.42 -8.33 -2.21
C ASP A 40 13.53 -8.26 -1.16
N ASN A 41 14.33 -7.19 -1.20
CA ASN A 41 15.44 -6.94 -0.29
C ASN A 41 15.02 -6.35 1.08
N VAL A 42 13.73 -6.08 1.29
CA VAL A 42 13.21 -5.50 2.54
C VAL A 42 12.31 -6.52 3.22
N PRO A 43 12.58 -6.96 4.46
CA PRO A 43 11.66 -7.83 5.22
C PRO A 43 10.24 -7.25 5.28
N ALA A 44 9.20 -8.09 5.22
CA ALA A 44 7.83 -7.59 5.13
C ALA A 44 7.45 -6.74 6.35
N ASP A 45 7.84 -7.19 7.54
CA ASP A 45 7.64 -6.52 8.82
C ASP A 45 8.33 -5.15 8.90
N HIS A 46 9.40 -4.93 8.12
CA HIS A 46 10.09 -3.64 8.00
C HIS A 46 9.37 -2.61 7.10
N LEU A 47 8.33 -3.01 6.35
CA LEU A 47 7.54 -2.05 5.59
C LEU A 47 6.76 -1.13 6.53
N GLU A 48 6.97 0.18 6.40
CA GLU A 48 6.12 1.18 7.05
C GLU A 48 4.88 1.44 6.20
N ILE A 49 3.69 1.30 6.81
CA ILE A 49 2.41 1.53 6.13
C ILE A 49 1.72 2.69 6.82
N PHE A 50 1.37 3.70 6.03
CA PHE A 50 0.59 4.84 6.48
C PHE A 50 -0.85 4.68 6.00
N ARG A 51 -1.80 4.80 6.93
CA ARG A 51 -3.21 4.91 6.55
C ARG A 51 -3.44 6.33 6.04
N THR A 52 -3.65 6.47 4.74
CA THR A 52 -4.13 7.73 4.16
C THR A 52 -5.63 7.84 4.46
N SER A 53 -5.98 8.29 5.66
CA SER A 53 -7.35 8.68 5.96
C SER A 53 -7.61 10.05 5.33
N PHE A 54 -8.02 10.07 4.08
CA PHE A 54 -8.67 11.25 3.52
C PHE A 54 -10.17 11.02 3.60
N PRO A 55 -10.91 11.84 4.37
CA PRO A 55 -12.35 11.81 4.30
C PRO A 55 -12.73 12.27 2.89
N ASN A 56 -13.34 11.37 2.13
CA ASN A 56 -13.77 11.54 0.74
C ASN A 56 -12.67 11.22 -0.28
N ASP A 57 -13.01 10.32 -1.21
CA ASP A 57 -12.15 9.69 -2.23
C ASP A 57 -11.56 10.67 -3.28
N GLY A 58 -11.66 11.99 -3.05
CA GLY A 58 -11.15 13.05 -3.92
C GLY A 58 -9.98 13.86 -3.35
N GLU A 59 -9.67 13.82 -2.04
CA GLU A 59 -8.60 14.70 -1.49
C GLU A 59 -7.17 14.17 -1.72
N LEU A 60 -7.04 12.90 -2.12
CA LEU A 60 -5.79 12.40 -2.69
C LEU A 60 -5.44 13.09 -4.01
N GLU A 61 -6.38 13.81 -4.65
CA GLU A 61 -6.23 14.47 -5.96
C GLU A 61 -5.41 15.77 -5.95
N ASP A 62 -5.24 16.41 -4.79
CA ASP A 62 -4.56 17.71 -4.69
C ASP A 62 -3.21 17.65 -3.95
N LYS A 63 -2.85 16.51 -3.35
CA LYS A 63 -1.65 16.37 -2.48
C LYS A 63 -0.58 15.38 -2.97
N LEU A 64 -0.73 14.87 -4.20
CA LEU A 64 0.28 14.03 -4.88
C LEU A 64 0.70 14.67 -6.19
#